data_AF-A0A2U0S4F6-F1
#
_entry.id   AF-A0A2U0S4F6-F1
#
_cell.length_a   1.000
_cell.length_b   1.000
_cell.length_c   1.000
_cell.angle_alpha   90.00
_cell.angle_beta   90.00
_cell.angle_gamma   90.00
#
_symmetry.space_group_name_H-M   'P 1'
#
loop_
_entity.id
_entity.type
_entity.pdbx_description
1 polymer ?
#
loop_
_entity_poly.entity_id
_entity_poly.type
_entity_poly.pdbx_seq_one_letter_code
_entity_poly.pdbx_strand_id
1 'polypeptide(L)' 'MSRPFYVKFEIPKEVADAAYEALQIANNTGSVRKGTNETTKAVERGQAKLVVIAEDVDPPEVVAHLPIL' A
#
# COMPACT_ATOMS: atom_id res chain seq x y z
N MET A 1 -12.23 16.90 -4.98
CA MET A 1 -10.82 17.01 -4.56
C MET A 1 -9.97 16.28 -5.59
N SER A 2 -8.89 16.90 -6.06
CA SER A 2 -7.94 16.24 -6.97
C SER A 2 -7.26 15.08 -6.24
N ARG A 3 -7.08 13.94 -6.92
CA ARG A 3 -6.35 12.78 -6.35
C ARG A 3 -4.90 13.18 -6.04
N PRO A 4 -4.27 12.62 -4.99
CA PRO A 4 -2.85 12.83 -4.76
C PRO A 4 -2.02 12.36 -5.96
N PHE A 5 -0.91 13.04 -6.22
CA PHE A 5 -0.06 12.80 -7.40
C PHE A 5 0.56 11.39 -7.46
N TYR A 6 0.61 10.66 -6.34
CA TYR A 6 1.11 9.30 -6.28
C TYR A 6 0.07 8.24 -6.69
N VAL A 7 -1.21 8.60 -6.81
CA VAL A 7 -2.29 7.71 -7.26
C VAL A 7 -2.27 7.63 -8.79
N LYS A 8 -1.71 6.54 -9.33
CA LYS A 8 -1.44 6.39 -10.78
C LYS A 8 -2.65 5.96 -11.60
N PHE A 9 -3.65 5.32 -11.00
CA PHE A 9 -4.82 4.79 -11.68
C PHE A 9 -6.01 4.73 -10.73
N GLU A 10 -7.20 4.57 -11.29
CA GLU A 10 -8.43 4.40 -10.51
C GLU A 10 -8.62 2.94 -10.14
N ILE A 11 -8.95 2.70 -8.88
CA ILE A 11 -9.15 1.36 -8.32
C ILE A 11 -10.66 1.13 -8.19
N PRO A 12 -11.25 0.14 -8.88
CA PRO A 12 -12.64 -0.24 -8.66
C PRO A 12 -12.86 -0.63 -7.20
N LYS A 13 -14.03 -0.29 -6.66
CA LYS A 13 -14.34 -0.54 -5.24
C LYS A 13 -14.18 -2.01 -4.87
N GLU A 14 -14.58 -2.92 -5.76
CA GLU A 14 -14.51 -4.36 -5.55
C GLU A 14 -13.06 -4.84 -5.37
N VAL A 15 -12.11 -4.21 -6.08
CA VAL A 15 -10.68 -4.52 -5.96
C VAL A 15 -10.11 -3.96 -4.66
N ALA A 16 -10.53 -2.77 -4.25
CA ALA A 16 -10.13 -2.19 -2.97
C ALA A 16 -10.62 -3.05 -1.79
N ASP A 17 -11.89 -3.45 -1.81
CA ASP A 17 -12.49 -4.31 -0.79
C ASP A 17 -11.76 -5.67 -0.71
N ALA A 18 -11.47 -6.30 -1.86
CA ALA A 18 -10.68 -7.54 -1.92
C ALA A 18 -9.25 -7.38 -1.37
N ALA A 19 -8.61 -6.22 -1.59
CA ALA A 19 -7.29 -5.93 -1.03
C ALA A 19 -7.32 -5.84 0.50
N TYR A 20 -8.39 -5.26 1.08
CA TYR A 20 -8.58 -5.24 2.54
C TYR A 20 -8.81 -6.64 3.12
N GLU A 21 -9.62 -7.47 2.46
CA GLU A 21 -9.83 -8.86 2.88
C GLU A 21 -8.52 -9.66 2.85
N ALA A 22 -7.75 -9.54 1.77
CA ALA A 22 -6.44 -10.19 1.64
C ALA A 22 -5.47 -9.74 2.75
N LEU A 23 -5.45 -8.44 3.06
CA LEU A 23 -4.62 -7.89 4.14
C LEU A 23 -5.05 -8.42 5.52
N GLN A 24 -6.36 -8.54 5.77
CA GLN A 24 -6.90 -9.08 7.02
C GLN A 24 -6.51 -10.55 7.20
N ILE A 25 -6.66 -11.36 6.15
CA ILE A 25 -6.23 -12.77 6.17
C ILE A 25 -4.73 -12.85 6.46
N ALA A 26 -3.91 -12.09 5.73
CA ALA A 26 -2.45 -12.08 5.90
C ALA A 26 -2.01 -11.63 7.30
N ASN A 27 -2.72 -10.68 7.91
CA ASN A 27 -2.45 -10.23 9.28
C ASN A 27 -2.75 -11.31 10.32
N ASN A 28 -3.70 -12.21 10.05
CA ASN A 28 -4.09 -13.28 10.96
C ASN A 28 -3.31 -14.58 10.77
N THR A 29 -2.88 -14.87 9.54
CA THR A 29 -2.27 -16.17 9.18
C THR A 29 -0.80 -16.09 8.81
N GLY A 30 -0.27 -14.89 8.54
CA GLY A 30 1.06 -14.69 8.00
C GLY A 30 1.81 -13.55 8.66
N SER A 31 2.47 -12.72 7.84
CA SER A 31 3.25 -11.58 8.30
C SER A 31 2.89 -10.35 7.49
N VAL A 32 2.60 -9.26 8.20
CA VAL A 32 2.31 -7.95 7.62
C VAL A 32 3.29 -6.94 8.20
N ARG A 33 3.87 -6.10 7.33
CA ARG A 33 4.64 -4.92 7.73
C ARG A 33 3.72 -3.69 7.63
N LYS A 34 3.79 -2.81 8.61
CA LYS A 34 2.92 -1.63 8.73
C LYS A 34 3.77 -0.37 8.77
N GLY A 35 3.30 0.67 8.11
CA GLY A 35 4.00 1.96 8.00
C GLY A 35 5.04 1.99 6.88
N THR A 36 5.21 3.18 6.29
CA THR A 36 6.01 3.40 5.09
C THR A 36 7.44 2.89 5.18
N ASN A 37 8.12 3.10 6.31
CA ASN A 37 9.53 2.70 6.47
C ASN A 37 9.72 1.18 6.35
N GLU A 38 8.86 0.40 7.02
CA GLU A 38 8.94 -1.06 6.96
C GLU A 38 8.47 -1.61 5.61
N THR A 39 7.46 -0.97 5.00
CA THR A 39 7.04 -1.28 3.64
C THR A 39 8.19 -1.08 2.65
N THR A 40 8.89 0.06 2.69
CA THR A 40 10.04 0.37 1.83
C THR A 40 11.12 -0.70 1.98
N LYS A 41 11.52 -1.03 3.23
CA LYS A 41 12.51 -2.07 3.50
C LYS A 41 12.08 -3.44 2.96
N ALA A 42 10.79 -3.79 3.02
CA ALA A 42 10.29 -5.06 2.53
C ALA A 42 10.30 -5.15 0.99
N VAL A 43 10.00 -4.05 0.30
CA VAL A 43 10.09 -3.96 -1.16
C VAL A 43 11.54 -4.05 -1.62
N GLU A 44 12.43 -3.24 -1.06
CA GLU A 44 13.87 -3.20 -1.39
C GLU A 44 14.58 -4.55 -1.16
N ARG A 45 14.12 -5.34 -0.19
CA ARG A 45 14.65 -6.69 0.09
C ARG A 45 14.00 -7.79 -0.75
N GLY A 46 13.07 -7.46 -1.65
CA GLY A 46 12.33 -8.43 -2.47
C GLY A 46 11.40 -9.36 -1.68
N GLN A 47 11.03 -8.96 -0.45
CA GLN A 47 10.20 -9.77 0.45
C GLN A 47 8.70 -9.50 0.26
N ALA A 48 8.33 -8.26 -0.10
CA ALA A 48 6.95 -7.86 -0.28
C ALA A 48 6.30 -8.60 -1.48
N LYS A 49 5.09 -9.14 -1.26
CA LYS A 49 4.27 -9.78 -2.30
C LYS A 49 3.13 -8.89 -2.78
N LEU A 50 2.62 -8.07 -1.87
CA LEU A 50 1.59 -7.06 -2.12
C LEU A 50 1.88 -5.86 -1.22
N VAL A 51 1.72 -4.65 -1.76
CA VAL A 51 1.81 -3.39 -1.01
C VAL A 51 0.50 -2.65 -1.22
N VAL A 52 -0.14 -2.27 -0.11
CA VAL A 52 -1.36 -1.44 -0.11
C VAL A 52 -0.99 -0.06 0.43
N ILE A 53 -1.33 0.97 -0.32
CA ILE A 53 -1.04 2.38 0.01
C ILE A 53 -2.38 3.08 0.19
N ALA A 54 -2.54 3.82 1.29
CA ALA A 54 -3.72 4.64 1.51
C ALA A 54 -3.67 5.89 0.60
N GLU A 55 -4.83 6.32 0.11
CA GLU A 55 -4.94 7.50 -0.77
C GLU A 55 -5.15 8.82 -0.01
N ASP A 56 -5.35 8.76 1.31
CA ASP A 56 -5.61 9.89 2.20
C ASP A 56 -4.43 10.21 3.12
N VAL A 57 -3.21 9.78 2.74
CA VAL A 57 -1.99 10.06 3.50
C VAL A 57 -1.64 11.55 3.43
N ASP A 58 -1.43 12.14 4.61
CA ASP A 58 -0.97 13.51 4.79
C ASP A 58 0.25 13.54 5.74
N PRO A 59 1.41 14.10 5.34
CA PRO A 59 1.70 14.66 4.02
C PRO A 59 1.93 13.56 2.94
N PRO A 60 1.47 13.77 1.70
CA PRO A 60 1.49 12.75 0.64
C PRO A 60 2.91 12.27 0.26
N GLU A 61 3.93 13.10 0.50
CA GLU A 61 5.35 12.82 0.26
C GLU A 61 5.83 11.57 1.00
N VAL A 62 5.19 11.24 2.12
CA VAL A 62 5.54 10.07 2.93
C VAL A 62 5.38 8.77 2.14
N VAL A 63 4.46 8.69 1.17
CA VAL A 63 4.20 7.48 0.37
C VAL A 63 4.50 7.64 -1.11
N ALA A 64 4.90 8.84 -1.54
CA ALA A 64 5.08 9.19 -2.94
C ALA A 64 6.11 8.33 -3.70
N HIS A 65 7.11 7.79 -3.01
CA HIS A 65 8.14 6.94 -3.60
C HIS A 65 7.71 5.47 -3.74
N LEU A 66 6.74 5.00 -2.96
CA LEU A 66 6.38 3.57 -2.97
C LEU A 66 5.92 3.04 -4.35
N PRO A 67 5.18 3.79 -5.19
CA PRO A 67 4.77 3.30 -6.50
C PRO A 67 5.88 3.14 -7.55
N ILE A 68 7.11 3.61 -7.28
CA ILE A 68 8.25 3.53 -8.21
C ILE A 68 9.33 2.55 -7.76
N LEU A 69 9.23 2.01 -6.54
CA LEU A 69 10.08 0.93 -6.04
C LEU A 69 9.68 -0.40 -6.66
#